data_AF-A0A7C3TJL5-F1
#
_entry.id   AF-A0A7C3TJL5-F1
#
_cell.length_a   1.000
_cell.length_b   1.000
_cell.length_c   1.000
_cell.angle_alpha   90.00
_cell.angle_beta   90.00
_cell.angle_gamma   90.00
#
_symmetry.space_group_name_H-M   'P 1'
#
loop_
_entity.id
_entity.type
_entity.pdbx_description
1 polymer ?
#
loop_
_entity_poly.entity_id
_entity_poly.type
_entity_poly.pdbx_seq_one_letter_code
_entity_poly.pdbx_strand_id
1 'polypeptide(L)' 'MCNSPVKHRYSSIQAYLEENADVGVPIDHHEYFIKLGETFAERVAKFMQYEEAYRKRYSLVVEWV' A
#
# COMPACT_ATOMS: atom_id res chain seq x y z
N MET A 1 -11.12 -11.73 -12.70
CA MET A 1 -9.73 -12.09 -12.34
C MET A 1 -9.14 -10.92 -11.57
N CYS A 2 -8.57 -11.20 -10.39
CA CYS A 2 -8.07 -10.21 -9.44
C CYS A 2 -6.69 -9.70 -9.91
N ASN A 3 -6.66 -8.92 -11.00
CA ASN A 3 -5.41 -8.49 -11.64
C ASN A 3 -4.73 -7.33 -10.92
N SER A 4 -5.39 -6.69 -9.95
CA SER A 4 -4.80 -5.65 -9.11
C SER A 4 -5.52 -5.61 -7.77
N PRO A 5 -4.83 -5.84 -6.63
CA PRO A 5 -5.44 -5.77 -5.31
C PRO A 5 -6.03 -4.39 -5.01
N VAL A 6 -5.48 -3.31 -5.59
CA VAL A 6 -5.96 -1.93 -5.44
C VAL A 6 -7.37 -1.71 -6.02
N LYS A 7 -7.76 -2.45 -7.06
CA LYS A 7 -9.05 -2.28 -7.75
C LYS A 7 -10.17 -3.13 -7.17
N HIS A 8 -9.87 -3.95 -6.16
CA HIS A 8 -10.84 -4.89 -5.62
C HIS A 8 -11.57 -4.27 -4.42
N ARG A 9 -12.92 -4.25 -4.48
CA ARG A 9 -13.79 -3.58 -3.50
C ARG A 9 -13.55 -4.00 -2.05
N TYR A 10 -13.30 -5.28 -1.81
CA TYR A 10 -13.03 -5.81 -0.46
C TYR A 10 -11.54 -5.89 -0.12
N SER A 11 -10.68 -5.20 -0.87
CA SER A 11 -9.26 -5.22 -0.56
C SER A 11 -8.96 -4.28 0.59
N SER A 12 -8.36 -4.84 1.63
CA SER A 12 -7.85 -4.07 2.77
C SER A 12 -6.75 -3.08 2.40
N ILE A 13 -6.15 -3.19 1.20
CA ILE A 13 -5.14 -2.23 0.75
C ILE A 13 -5.72 -0.83 0.57
N GLN A 14 -7.01 -0.70 0.24
CA GLN A 14 -7.65 0.61 0.08
C GLN A 14 -7.64 1.42 1.38
N ALA A 15 -7.72 0.76 2.55
CA ALA A 15 -7.59 1.41 3.84
C ALA A 15 -6.21 2.06 4.05
N TYR A 16 -5.16 1.57 3.39
CA TYR A 16 -3.82 2.15 3.47
C TYR A 16 -3.56 3.23 2.40
N LEU A 17 -4.49 3.41 1.45
CA LEU A 17 -4.32 4.32 0.32
C LEU A 17 -5.29 5.51 0.39
N GLU A 18 -6.48 5.30 0.91
CA GLU A 18 -7.54 6.29 1.04
C GLU A 18 -7.94 6.41 2.51
N GLU A 19 -7.88 7.62 3.05
CA GLU A 19 -8.10 7.90 4.48
C GLU A 19 -9.53 7.51 4.95
N ASN A 20 -10.50 7.59 4.04
CA ASN A 20 -11.91 7.31 4.32
C ASN A 20 -12.43 6.08 3.54
N ALA A 21 -11.56 5.10 3.27
CA ALA A 21 -11.94 3.90 2.54
C ALA A 21 -13.01 3.09 3.28
N ASP A 22 -14.18 2.90 2.66
CA ASP A 22 -15.21 1.98 3.16
C ASP A 22 -14.86 0.53 2.76
N VAL A 23 -14.02 -0.10 3.57
CA VAL A 23 -13.65 -1.52 3.41
C VAL A 23 -14.62 -2.48 4.11
N GLY A 24 -15.70 -1.96 4.70
CA GLY A 24 -16.74 -2.74 5.39
C GLY A 24 -16.31 -3.35 6.73
N VAL A 25 -15.06 -3.11 7.17
CA VAL A 25 -14.52 -3.55 8.45
C VAL A 25 -13.64 -2.46 9.06
N PRO A 26 -13.58 -2.32 10.39
CA PRO A 26 -12.60 -1.45 11.03
C PRO A 26 -11.19 -2.00 10.78
N ILE A 27 -10.31 -1.19 10.20
CA ILE A 27 -8.90 -1.54 9.98
C ILE A 27 -8.04 -0.70 10.91
N ASP A 28 -7.31 -1.37 11.80
CA ASP A 28 -6.22 -0.74 12.53
C ASP A 28 -4.97 -0.67 11.66
N HIS A 29 -4.33 0.49 11.63
CA HIS A 29 -3.07 0.66 10.93
C HIS A 29 -1.93 0.06 11.74
N HIS A 30 -1.10 -0.75 11.08
CA HIS A 30 0.10 -1.29 11.70
C HIS A 30 1.05 -0.17 12.15
N GLU A 31 1.76 -0.38 13.26
CA GLU A 31 2.69 0.60 13.85
C GLU A 31 3.75 1.09 12.85
N TYR A 32 4.20 0.20 11.95
CA TYR A 32 5.09 0.56 10.84
C TYR A 32 4.52 1.69 9.98
N PHE A 33 3.25 1.60 9.58
CA PHE A 33 2.60 2.62 8.75
C PHE A 33 2.42 3.93 9.50
N ILE A 34 2.05 3.86 10.79
CA ILE A 34 1.91 5.05 11.66
C ILE A 34 3.24 5.80 11.78
N LYS A 35 4.35 5.07 11.91
CA LYS A 35 5.71 5.64 12.04
C LYS A 35 6.27 6.23 10.74
N LEU A 36 5.62 6.01 9.58
CA LEU A 36 6.11 6.56 8.31
C LEU A 36 5.97 8.08 8.26
N GLY A 37 5.00 8.68 8.94
CA GLY A 37 4.78 10.12 8.87
C GLY A 37 3.78 10.61 9.90
N GLU A 38 3.68 11.93 10.04
CA GLU A 38 2.76 12.55 11.00
C GLU A 38 1.34 12.62 10.42
N THR A 39 1.22 12.82 9.09
CA THR A 39 -0.06 12.84 8.37
C THR A 39 -0.31 11.58 7.55
N PHE A 40 -1.58 11.25 7.28
CA PHE A 40 -1.94 10.11 6.41
C PHE A 40 -1.31 10.23 5.02
N ALA A 41 -1.39 11.42 4.41
CA ALA A 41 -0.82 11.69 3.09
C ALA A 41 0.70 11.42 3.04
N GLU A 42 1.46 11.82 4.06
CA GLU A 42 2.89 11.53 4.15
C GLU A 42 3.18 10.03 4.32
N ARG A 43 2.37 9.34 5.12
CA ARG A 43 2.49 7.88 5.30
C ARG A 43 2.27 7.15 3.98
N VAL A 44 1.23 7.51 3.23
CA VAL A 44 0.95 6.95 1.90
C VAL A 44 2.08 7.27 0.91
N ALA A 45 2.56 8.50 0.89
CA ALA A 45 3.65 8.90 -0.01
C ALA A 45 4.91 8.08 0.24
N LYS A 46 5.33 7.91 1.50
CA LYS A 46 6.49 7.06 1.84
C LYS A 46 6.23 5.58 1.59
N PHE A 47 5.02 5.10 1.87
CA PHE A 47 4.63 3.73 1.57
C PHE A 47 4.76 3.41 0.07
N MET A 48 4.32 4.32 -0.80
CA MET A 48 4.49 4.22 -2.26
C MET A 48 5.95 4.29 -2.68
N GLN A 49 6.77 5.13 -2.04
CA GLN A 49 8.22 5.16 -2.30
C GLN A 49 8.89 3.83 -1.96
N TYR A 50 8.49 3.16 -0.88
CA TYR A 50 8.98 1.82 -0.57
C TYR A 50 8.53 0.79 -1.60
N GLU A 51 7.27 0.86 -2.05
CA GLU A 51 6.80 -0.02 -3.13
C GLU A 51 7.59 0.21 -4.43
N GLU A 52 7.85 1.46 -4.81
CA GLU A 52 8.64 1.79 -5.99
C GLU A 52 10.10 1.35 -5.85
N ALA A 53 10.71 1.56 -4.68
CA ALA A 53 12.07 1.10 -4.40
C ALA A 53 12.16 -0.43 -4.43
N TYR A 54 11.16 -1.13 -3.88
CA TYR A 54 11.04 -2.58 -3.96
C TYR A 54 10.88 -3.01 -5.42
N ARG A 55 9.97 -2.38 -6.17
CA ARG A 55 9.75 -2.67 -7.59
C ARG A 55 11.03 -2.44 -8.39
N LYS A 56 11.76 -1.34 -8.19
CA LYS A 56 13.05 -1.07 -8.84
C LYS A 56 14.12 -2.09 -8.47
N ARG A 57 14.19 -2.49 -7.20
CA ARG A 57 15.14 -3.50 -6.71
C ARG A 57 14.84 -4.90 -7.26
N TYR A 58 13.57 -5.26 -7.38
CA TYR A 58 13.14 -6.54 -7.97
C TYR A 58 13.00 -6.49 -9.49
N SER A 59 12.94 -5.31 -10.12
CA SER A 59 12.99 -5.16 -11.58
C SER A 59 14.34 -5.61 -12.15
N LEU A 60 15.38 -5.65 -11.31
CA LEU A 60 16.68 -6.26 -11.63
C LEU A 60 16.69 -7.79 -11.43
N VAL A 61 15.66 -8.36 -10.81
CA VAL A 61 15.50 -9.81 -10.58
C VAL A 61 14.54 -10.44 -11.61
N VAL A 62 13.66 -9.66 -12.24
CA VAL A 62 12.79 -10.09 -13.35
C VAL A 62 13.53 -10.05 -14.70
N GLU A 63 14.78 -10.48 -14.73
CA GLU A 63 15.45 -10.93 -15.97
C GLU A 63 15.74 -12.45 -15.95
N TRP A 64 15.28 -13.16 -14.90
CA TRP A 64 15.27 -14.61 -14.88
C TRP A 64 13.94 -15.13 -14.30
N VAL A 65 13.04 -15.49 -15.20
CA VAL A 65 12.15 -16.68 -15.24
C VAL A 65 11.00 -16.42 -16.21
#